data_AF-A0A923L4L3-F1
#
_entry.id   AF-A0A923L4L3-F1
#
_cell.length_a   1.000
_cell.length_b   1.000
_cell.length_c   1.000
_cell.angle_alpha   90.00
_cell.angle_beta   90.00
_cell.angle_gamma   90.00
#
_symmetry.space_group_name_H-M   'P 1'
#
loop_
_entity.id
_entity.type
_entity.pdbx_description
1 polymer ?
#
loop_
_entity_poly.entity_id
_entity_poly.type
_entity_poly.pdbx_seq_one_letter_code
_entity_poly.pdbx_strand_id
1 'polypeptide(L)' 'MRITARTLALIYFTMGVFFIYVAISFAEETVFNFMTILLAIFATLDFGAGIRYMRLHYKLKNIKKK' A
#
# COMPACT_ATOMS: atom_id res chain seq x y z
N MET A 1 2.05 -8.78 -19.51
CA MET A 1 0.98 -8.78 -18.47
C MET A 1 0.15 -7.51 -18.61
N ARG A 2 -1.18 -7.59 -18.71
CA ARG A 2 -2.04 -6.39 -18.63
C ARG A 2 -2.13 -5.93 -17.18
N ILE A 3 -1.42 -4.86 -16.84
CA ILE A 3 -1.50 -4.23 -15.53
C ILE A 3 -2.95 -3.76 -15.32
N THR A 4 -3.70 -4.50 -14.50
CA THR A 4 -5.10 -4.19 -14.19
C THR A 4 -5.16 -3.53 -12.82
N ALA A 5 -6.16 -2.67 -12.59
CA ALA A 5 -6.32 -1.94 -11.33
C ALA A 5 -6.34 -2.87 -10.09
N ARG A 6 -6.81 -4.11 -10.24
CA ARG A 6 -6.78 -5.15 -9.19
C ARG A 6 -5.37 -5.61 -8.86
N THR A 7 -4.59 -5.96 -9.87
CA THR A 7 -3.20 -6.41 -9.71
C THR A 7 -2.35 -5.32 -9.09
N LEU A 8 -2.56 -4.07 -9.53
CA LEU A 8 -1.83 -2.93 -8.99
C LEU A 8 -2.20 -2.66 -7.52
N ALA A 9 -3.49 -2.71 -7.17
CA ALA A 9 -3.91 -2.65 -5.77
C ALA A 9 -3.23 -3.74 -4.91
N LEU A 10 -3.23 -4.99 -5.38
CA LEU A 10 -2.60 -6.09 -4.66
C LEU A 10 -1.09 -5.86 -4.43
N ILE A 11 -0.38 -5.36 -5.45
CA ILE A 11 1.05 -5.06 -5.36
C ILE A 11 1.30 -3.98 -4.31
N TYR A 12 0.56 -2.87 -4.37
CA TYR A 12 0.70 -1.77 -3.41
C TYR A 12 0.39 -2.22 -1.97
N PHE A 13 -0.66 -3.02 -1.76
CA PHE A 13 -0.95 -3.59 -0.43
C PHE A 13 0.18 -4.51 0.06
N THR A 14 0.72 -5.36 -0.82
CA THR A 14 1.80 -6.29 -0.47
C THR A 14 3.08 -5.53 -0.12
N MET A 15 3.41 -4.49 -0.89
CA MET A 15 4.55 -3.61 -0.61
C MET A 15 4.38 -2.84 0.69
N GLY A 16 3.18 -2.31 0.97
CA GLY A 16 2.89 -1.64 2.24
C GLY A 16 3.11 -2.57 3.45
N VAL A 17 2.65 -3.82 3.38
CA VAL A 17 2.90 -4.83 4.44
C VAL A 17 4.39 -5.11 4.58
N PHE A 18 5.12 -5.22 3.47
CA PHE A 18 6.56 -5.41 3.48
C PHE A 18 7.28 -4.26 4.19
N PHE A 19 6.93 -3.01 3.88
CA PHE A 19 7.52 -1.86 4.56
C PHE A 19 7.20 -1.81 6.06
N ILE A 20 6.00 -2.24 6.47
CA ILE A 20 5.68 -2.38 7.91
C ILE A 20 6.59 -3.42 8.58
N TYR A 21 6.77 -4.58 7.96
CA TYR A 21 7.64 -5.63 8.50
C TYR A 21 9.08 -5.13 8.69
N VAL A 22 9.60 -4.42 7.68
CA VAL A 22 10.94 -3.82 7.75
C VAL A 22 10.98 -2.71 8.81
N ALA A 23 9.96 -1.85 8.91
CA ALA A 23 9.90 -0.78 9.90
C ALA A 23 9.97 -1.31 11.35
N ILE A 24 9.24 -2.39 11.64
CA ILE A 24 9.26 -3.05 12.95
C ILE A 24 10.67 -3.59 13.26
N SER A 25 11.37 -4.10 12.25
CA SER A 25 12.75 -4.61 12.43
C SER A 25 13.75 -3.50 12.78
N PHE A 26 13.49 -2.25 12.37
CA PHE A 26 14.30 -1.08 12.72
C PHE A 26 13.88 -0.40 14.03
N ALA A 27 12.73 -0.78 14.60
CA ALA A 27 12.26 -0.29 15.87
C ALA A 27 12.91 -1.08 17.03
N GLU A 28 14.23 -0.97 17.18
CA GLU A 28 15.00 -1.69 18.21
C GLU A 28 14.61 -1.21 19.63
N GLU A 29 14.94 0.02 19.99
CA GLU A 29 14.63 0.58 21.32
C GLU A 29 13.40 1.49 21.31
N THR A 30 13.18 2.24 20.23
CA THR A 30 12.04 3.15 20.11
C THR A 30 11.49 3.16 18.69
N VAL A 31 10.18 3.38 18.58
CA VAL A 31 9.49 3.53 17.28
C VAL A 31 9.79 4.90 16.63
N PHE A 32 10.42 5.82 17.37
CA PHE A 32 10.75 7.17 16.91
C PHE A 32 12.06 7.25 16.12
N ASN A 33 12.69 6.12 15.83
CA ASN A 33 13.86 6.09 14.96
C ASN A 33 13.50 6.65 13.56
N PHE A 34 14.39 7.45 12.99
CA PHE A 34 14.19 8.09 11.68
C PHE A 34 13.83 7.07 10.60
N MET A 35 14.52 5.92 10.59
CA MET A 35 14.24 4.85 9.62
C MET A 35 12.83 4.25 9.79
N THR A 36 12.39 4.00 11.02
CA THR A 36 11.06 3.47 11.33
C THR A 36 9.97 4.43 10.87
N ILE A 37 10.12 5.73 11.13
CA ILE A 37 9.17 6.76 10.68
C ILE A 37 9.14 6.85 9.16
N LEU A 38 10.30 6.86 8.49
CA LEU A 38 10.39 6.92 7.04
C LEU A 38 9.71 5.72 6.38
N LEU A 39 9.97 4.51 6.88
CA LEU A 39 9.33 3.28 6.39
C LEU A 39 7.81 3.28 6.64
N ALA A 40 7.37 3.81 7.79
CA ALA A 40 5.94 3.95 8.08
C ALA A 40 5.24 4.95 7.14
N ILE A 41 5.92 6.04 6.74
CA ILE A 41 5.42 6.97 5.73
C ILE A 41 5.28 6.25 4.38
N PHE A 42 6.30 5.50 3.95
CA PHE A 42 6.22 4.74 2.70
C PHE A 42 5.09 3.73 2.71
N ALA A 43 4.96 2.95 3.79
CA ALA A 43 3.83 2.05 3.96
C ALA A 43 2.49 2.78 3.84
N THR A 44 2.34 3.94 4.49
CA THR A 44 1.10 4.73 4.42
C THR A 44 0.78 5.18 2.99
N LEU A 45 1.77 5.62 2.22
CA LEU A 45 1.60 5.99 0.82
C LEU A 45 1.18 4.79 -0.04
N ASP A 46 1.79 3.63 0.18
CA ASP A 46 1.45 2.40 -0.53
C ASP A 46 0.03 1.92 -0.24
N PHE A 47 -0.37 1.92 1.04
CA PHE A 47 -1.75 1.61 1.44
C PHE A 47 -2.75 2.60 0.83
N GLY A 48 -2.44 3.91 0.85
CA GLY A 48 -3.27 4.94 0.22
C GLY A 48 -3.43 4.73 -1.29
N ALA A 49 -2.35 4.41 -1.99
CA ALA A 49 -2.37 4.08 -3.41
C ALA A 49 -3.18 2.80 -3.67
N GLY A 50 -2.97 1.74 -2.87
CA GLY A 50 -3.71 0.48 -2.93
C GLY A 50 -5.21 0.68 -2.79
N ILE A 51 -5.65 1.47 -1.80
CA ILE A 51 -7.06 1.86 -1.60
C ILE A 51 -7.60 2.62 -2.82
N ARG A 52 -6.82 3.57 -3.37
CA ARG A 52 -7.22 4.33 -4.57
C ARG A 52 -7.46 3.41 -5.77
N TYR A 53 -6.57 2.44 -6.01
CA TYR A 53 -6.73 1.47 -7.09
C TYR A 53 -7.90 0.51 -6.85
N MET A 54 -8.15 0.14 -5.59
CA MET A 54 -9.31 -0.66 -5.21
C MET A 54 -10.62 0.09 -5.47
N ARG A 55 -10.72 1.37 -5.07
CA ARG A 55 -11.87 2.24 -5.39
C ARG A 55 -12.07 2.40 -6.90
N LEU A 56 -10.97 2.60 -7.64
CA LEU A 56 -11.01 2.67 -9.10
C LEU A 56 -11.60 1.38 -9.69
N HIS A 57 -11.20 0.21 -9.19
CA HIS A 57 -11.75 -1.06 -9.62
C HIS A 57 -13.27 -1.16 -9.43
N TYR A 58 -13.79 -0.77 -8.26
CA TYR A 58 -15.23 -0.74 -8.00
C TYR A 58 -15.97 0.27 -8.88
N LYS A 59 -15.39 1.46 -9.10
CA LYS A 59 -15.97 2.49 -9.98
C LYS A 59 -16.08 1.99 -11.42
N LEU A 60 -15.04 1.37 -11.96
CA LEU A 60 -15.08 0.79 -13.32
C LEU A 60 -16.10 -0.35 -13.43
N LYS A 61 -16.26 -1.16 -12.38
CA LYS A 61 -17.28 -2.22 -12.35
C LYS A 61 -18.69 -1.65 -12.39
N ASN A 62 -18.96 -0.55 -11.70
CA ASN A 62 -20.27 0.10 -11.69
C ASN A 62 -20.59 0.79 -13.03
N ILE A 63 -19.59 1.40 -13.68
CA ILE A 63 -19.76 2.03 -15.01
C ILE A 63 -20.06 0.98 -16.08
N LYS A 64 -19.37 -0.17 -16.06
CA LYS A 64 -19.65 -1.27 -17.02
C LYS A 64 -20.99 -1.99 -16.81
N LYS A 65 -21.67 -1.73 -15.70
CA LYS A 65 -22.96 -2.36 -15.37
C LYS A 65 -24.16 -1.49 -15.76
N LYS A 66 -23.92 -0.27 -16.25
CA LYS A 66 -24.91 0.68 -16.76
C LYS A 66 -24.78 0.76 -18.27
#